data_AF-A0A965ACY1-F1
#
_entry.id   AF-A0A965ACY1-F1
#
_cell.length_a   1.000
_cell.length_b   1.000
_cell.length_c   1.000
_cell.angle_alpha   90.00
_cell.angle_beta   90.00
_cell.angle_gamma   90.00
#
_symmetry.space_group_name_H-M   'P 1'
#
loop_
_entity.id
_entity.type
_entity.pdbx_description
1 polymer ?
#
loop_
_entity_poly.entity_id
_entity_poly.type
_entity_poly.pdbx_seq_one_letter_code
_entity_poly.pdbx_strand_id
1 'polypeptide(L)'
;EQASQKGYVSLATMAGTAKSLTFANVNFKWSQSLKAFYSEGELGLSNIGRNDINGAFEGFMEVKKNEDGLPVFNVFIKASPESWYSFSYEDNRLLAHSSNAAFNSIISKKTNSGKAKVGELIFVPGSDDETLAFINRFRKDYYGIEVPYSLSAGTTGAKKKEEEKKEDDGF
;
A
#
# COMPACT_ATOMS: atom_id res chain seq x y z
N GLU A 1 -21.22 -26.94 20.62
CA GLU A 1 -20.51 -25.92 19.82
C GLU A 1 -20.07 -24.77 20.74
N GLN A 2 -18.88 -24.86 21.34
CA GLN A 2 -18.32 -23.75 22.13
C GLN A 2 -16.80 -23.75 21.97
N ALA A 3 -16.33 -23.32 20.81
CA ALA A 3 -14.90 -23.08 20.59
C ALA A 3 -14.68 -22.07 19.46
N SER A 4 -15.23 -20.86 19.60
CA SER A 4 -14.64 -19.66 18.97
C SER A 4 -15.31 -18.37 19.49
N GLN A 5 -15.03 -18.01 20.74
CA GLN A 5 -15.12 -16.63 21.20
C GLN A 5 -13.80 -16.23 21.86
N LYS A 6 -12.68 -16.53 21.20
CA LYS A 6 -11.48 -15.75 21.47
C LYS A 6 -11.73 -14.40 20.81
N GLY A 7 -12.07 -13.40 21.62
CA GLY A 7 -12.25 -12.03 21.16
C GLY A 7 -11.04 -11.59 20.33
N TYR A 8 -11.29 -10.76 19.31
CA TYR A 8 -10.24 -10.22 18.46
C TYR A 8 -9.14 -9.57 19.32
N VAL A 9 -7.88 -9.98 19.10
CA VAL A 9 -6.70 -9.40 19.76
C VAL A 9 -5.88 -8.70 18.69
N SER A 10 -5.80 -7.37 18.79
CA SER A 10 -5.00 -6.56 17.85
C SER A 10 -3.51 -6.84 18.03
N LEU A 11 -2.78 -6.93 16.90
CA LEU A 11 -1.32 -6.97 16.91
C LEU A 11 -0.70 -5.71 17.53
N ALA A 12 -1.43 -4.59 17.58
CA ALA A 12 -0.96 -3.37 18.25
C ALA A 12 -0.68 -3.57 19.74
N THR A 13 -1.29 -4.56 20.38
CA THR A 13 -1.11 -4.88 21.81
C THR A 13 0.24 -5.54 22.11
N MET A 14 0.92 -6.09 21.10
CA MET A 14 2.23 -6.70 21.23
C MET A 14 3.32 -5.66 20.90
N ALA A 15 4.29 -5.47 21.81
CA ALA A 15 5.32 -4.45 21.67
C ALA A 15 6.16 -4.58 20.38
N GLY A 16 6.34 -5.82 19.87
CA GLY A 16 7.09 -6.09 18.65
C GLY A 16 6.41 -5.61 17.37
N THR A 17 5.08 -5.44 17.39
CA THR A 17 4.24 -5.18 16.21
C THR A 17 3.55 -3.81 16.24
N ALA A 18 3.68 -3.07 17.34
CA ALA A 18 3.31 -1.65 17.43
C ALA A 18 4.30 -0.73 16.68
N LYS A 19 4.56 -1.03 15.40
CA LYS A 19 5.46 -0.29 14.50
C LYS A 19 4.69 0.76 13.71
N SER A 20 5.41 1.64 13.02
CA SER A 20 4.80 2.77 12.29
C SER A 20 3.72 2.35 11.30
N LEU A 21 3.94 1.26 10.56
CA LEU A 21 2.97 0.67 9.64
C LEU A 21 3.17 -0.86 9.65
N THR A 22 2.13 -1.60 10.02
CA THR A 22 2.20 -3.07 10.13
C THR A 22 1.19 -3.71 9.19
N PHE A 23 1.68 -4.26 8.09
CA PHE A 23 0.87 -5.06 7.19
C PHE A 23 0.68 -6.47 7.73
N ALA A 24 -0.51 -7.02 7.50
CA ALA A 24 -0.84 -8.41 7.76
C ALA A 24 -1.56 -8.96 6.53
N ASN A 25 -1.53 -10.27 6.31
CA ASN A 25 -2.30 -10.93 5.24
C ASN A 25 -2.04 -10.34 3.84
N VAL A 26 -0.80 -9.96 3.53
CA VAL A 26 -0.38 -9.59 2.17
C VAL A 26 0.01 -10.85 1.42
N ASN A 27 -0.70 -11.15 0.33
CA ASN A 27 -0.39 -12.30 -0.52
C ASN A 27 0.71 -11.92 -1.52
N PHE A 28 1.95 -12.37 -1.29
CA PHE A 28 3.07 -12.11 -2.19
C PHE A 28 3.30 -13.25 -3.19
N LYS A 29 3.51 -12.88 -4.45
CA LYS A 29 3.99 -13.77 -5.51
C LYS A 29 5.38 -13.36 -5.97
N TRP A 30 6.18 -14.34 -6.36
CA TRP A 30 7.49 -14.12 -6.96
C TRP A 30 7.38 -14.07 -8.49
N SER A 31 7.92 -13.02 -9.10
CA SER A 31 8.09 -12.89 -10.54
C SER A 31 9.53 -13.24 -10.93
N GLN A 32 9.71 -14.31 -11.69
CA GLN A 32 11.04 -14.75 -12.13
C GLN A 32 11.66 -13.79 -13.16
N SER A 33 10.83 -13.22 -14.06
CA SER A 33 11.30 -12.31 -15.11
C SER A 33 11.76 -10.97 -14.53
N LEU A 34 10.99 -10.42 -13.59
CA LEU A 34 11.26 -9.12 -12.96
C LEU A 34 12.11 -9.24 -11.68
N LYS A 35 12.38 -10.48 -11.23
CA LYS A 35 13.14 -10.77 -10.01
C LYS A 35 12.61 -9.98 -8.81
N ALA A 36 11.29 -10.01 -8.64
CA ALA A 36 10.57 -9.19 -7.69
C ALA A 36 9.48 -9.97 -6.97
N PHE A 37 9.26 -9.66 -5.70
CA PHE A 37 8.03 -9.99 -5.00
C PHE A 37 7.00 -8.90 -5.25
N TYR A 38 5.77 -9.29 -5.58
CA TYR A 38 4.67 -8.37 -5.78
C TYR A 38 3.42 -8.88 -5.07
N SER A 39 2.61 -7.97 -4.53
CA SER A 39 1.35 -8.32 -3.90
C SER A 39 0.31 -8.72 -4.94
N GLU A 40 -0.57 -9.65 -4.58
CA GLU A 40 -1.79 -9.96 -5.33
C GLU A 40 -3.02 -9.77 -4.45
N GLY A 41 -4.00 -9.01 -4.93
CA GLY A 41 -5.22 -8.68 -4.18
C GLY A 41 -5.05 -7.49 -3.24
N GLU A 42 -5.92 -7.41 -2.22
CA GLU A 42 -5.90 -6.34 -1.24
C GLU A 42 -4.72 -6.46 -0.27
N LEU A 43 -4.25 -5.32 0.24
CA LEU A 43 -3.22 -5.25 1.27
C LEU A 43 -3.90 -5.18 2.65
N GLY A 44 -3.71 -6.22 3.46
CA GLY A 44 -4.14 -6.16 4.85
C GLY A 44 -3.24 -5.23 5.67
N LEU A 45 -3.87 -4.32 6.40
CA LEU A 45 -3.22 -3.39 7.31
C LEU A 45 -3.75 -3.64 8.72
N SER A 46 -2.88 -4.17 9.58
CA SER A 46 -3.23 -4.50 10.95
C SER A 46 -3.27 -3.24 11.81
N ASN A 47 -2.18 -2.50 11.88
CA ASN A 47 -2.06 -1.35 12.79
C ASN A 47 -1.07 -0.28 12.31
N ILE A 48 -1.28 0.94 12.80
CA ILE A 48 -0.38 2.08 12.68
C ILE A 48 0.01 2.52 14.09
N GLY A 49 1.26 2.26 14.48
CA GLY A 49 1.69 2.42 15.87
C GLY A 49 0.82 1.55 16.78
N ARG A 50 0.15 2.17 17.75
CA ARG A 50 -0.81 1.49 18.63
C ARG A 50 -2.26 1.53 18.15
N ASN A 51 -2.52 2.22 17.04
CA ASN A 51 -3.86 2.35 16.50
C ASN A 51 -4.17 1.11 15.66
N ASP A 52 -5.14 0.36 16.12
CA ASP A 52 -5.64 -0.81 15.40
C ASP A 52 -6.48 -0.36 14.20
N ILE A 53 -6.19 -0.94 13.04
CA ILE A 53 -6.87 -0.65 11.78
C ILE A 53 -7.68 -1.87 11.34
N ASN A 54 -7.05 -3.06 11.32
CA ASN A 54 -7.63 -4.34 10.95
C ASN A 54 -8.47 -4.30 9.65
N GLY A 55 -7.91 -3.70 8.60
CA GLY A 55 -8.59 -3.51 7.32
C GLY A 55 -7.84 -4.14 6.16
N ALA A 56 -8.56 -4.49 5.09
CA ALA A 56 -7.98 -4.83 3.80
C ALA A 56 -8.25 -3.67 2.83
N PHE A 57 -7.21 -3.22 2.14
CA PHE A 57 -7.27 -2.03 1.31
C PHE A 57 -6.82 -2.33 -0.11
N GLU A 58 -7.41 -1.62 -1.07
CA GLU A 58 -6.88 -1.62 -2.43
C GLU A 58 -5.44 -1.10 -2.41
N GLY A 59 -4.52 -1.81 -3.04
CA GLY A 59 -3.12 -1.43 -2.99
C GLY A 59 -2.23 -2.27 -3.88
N PHE A 60 -1.00 -1.80 -4.04
CA PHE A 60 0.04 -2.44 -4.84
C PHE A 60 1.34 -2.35 -4.06
N MET A 61 1.97 -3.49 -3.79
CA MET A 61 3.23 -3.58 -3.04
C MET A 61 4.24 -4.39 -3.84
N GLU A 62 5.46 -3.86 -3.97
CA GLU A 62 6.56 -4.49 -4.70
C GLU A 62 7.84 -4.41 -3.88
N VAL A 63 8.56 -5.52 -3.82
CA VAL A 63 9.93 -5.60 -3.32
C VAL A 63 10.79 -6.18 -4.44
N LYS A 64 11.77 -5.42 -4.92
CA LYS A 64 12.69 -5.85 -5.98
C LYS A 64 14.12 -5.44 -5.66
N LYS A 65 15.02 -5.70 -6.60
CA LYS A 65 16.38 -5.15 -6.58
C LYS A 65 16.57 -4.20 -7.76
N ASN A 66 17.35 -3.14 -7.58
CA ASN A 66 17.80 -2.31 -8.69
C ASN A 66 18.95 -2.99 -9.46
N GLU A 67 19.50 -2.29 -10.46
CA GLU A 67 20.57 -2.81 -11.31
C GLU A 67 21.84 -3.15 -10.53
N ASP A 68 22.12 -2.41 -9.45
CA ASP A 68 23.24 -2.65 -8.52
C ASP A 68 22.95 -3.74 -7.48
N GLY A 69 21.76 -4.35 -7.51
CA GLY A 69 21.35 -5.40 -6.59
C GLY A 69 20.89 -4.90 -5.21
N LEU A 70 20.74 -3.58 -5.03
CA LEU A 70 20.24 -2.95 -3.81
C LEU A 70 18.71 -3.07 -3.72
N PRO A 71 18.14 -3.16 -2.50
CA PRO A 71 16.70 -3.34 -2.33
C PRO A 71 15.91 -2.08 -2.75
N VAL A 72 14.84 -2.31 -3.50
CA VAL A 72 13.84 -1.31 -3.86
C VAL A 72 12.50 -1.77 -3.31
N PHE A 73 11.80 -0.87 -2.64
CA PHE A 73 10.48 -1.14 -2.08
C PHE A 73 9.48 -0.08 -2.54
N ASN A 74 8.33 -0.51 -3.06
CA ASN A 74 7.24 0.37 -3.44
C ASN A 74 5.96 -0.11 -2.80
N VAL A 75 5.16 0.81 -2.27
CA VAL A 75 3.82 0.49 -1.78
C VAL A 75 2.86 1.65 -2.02
N PHE A 76 1.68 1.32 -2.53
CA PHE A 76 0.52 2.19 -2.62
C PHE A 76 -0.64 1.55 -1.87
N ILE A 77 -1.36 2.33 -1.06
CA ILE A 77 -2.57 1.90 -0.35
C ILE A 77 -3.64 2.96 -0.53
N LYS A 78 -4.86 2.53 -0.83
CA LYS A 78 -6.03 3.39 -1.01
C LYS A 78 -7.21 2.88 -0.20
N ALA A 79 -7.64 3.70 0.76
CA ALA A 79 -8.87 3.50 1.51
C ALA A 79 -10.06 4.18 0.84
N SER A 80 -9.84 5.31 0.17
CA SER A 80 -10.85 6.04 -0.61
C SER A 80 -10.18 6.94 -1.65
N PRO A 81 -10.93 7.55 -2.58
CA PRO A 81 -10.39 8.58 -3.50
C PRO A 81 -9.65 9.72 -2.78
N GLU A 82 -10.09 10.05 -1.57
CA GLU A 82 -9.54 11.15 -0.75
C GLU A 82 -8.53 10.66 0.30
N SER A 83 -8.32 9.35 0.43
CA SER A 83 -7.44 8.75 1.44
C SER A 83 -6.60 7.63 0.82
N TRP A 84 -5.43 8.03 0.31
CA TRP A 84 -4.41 7.11 -0.18
C TRP A 84 -3.00 7.61 0.13
N TYR A 85 -2.07 6.68 0.22
CA TYR A 85 -0.66 6.95 0.53
C TYR A 85 0.23 6.10 -0.37
N SER A 86 1.31 6.69 -0.85
CA SER A 86 2.33 6.09 -1.69
C SER A 86 3.70 6.28 -1.05
N PHE A 87 4.49 5.22 -1.02
CA PHE A 87 5.87 5.23 -0.55
C PHE A 87 6.75 4.45 -1.52
N SER A 88 7.87 5.03 -1.90
CA SER A 88 8.91 4.39 -2.72
C SER A 88 10.25 4.58 -2.03
N TYR A 89 10.98 3.50 -1.84
CA TYR A 89 12.29 3.48 -1.22
C TYR A 89 13.30 2.87 -2.18
N GLU A 90 14.33 3.64 -2.50
CA GLU A 90 15.45 3.23 -3.34
C GLU A 90 16.67 4.10 -3.00
N ASP A 91 17.86 3.50 -2.92
CA ASP A 91 19.14 4.20 -2.69
C ASP A 91 19.13 5.17 -1.50
N ASN A 92 18.60 4.72 -0.36
CA ASN A 92 18.40 5.53 0.85
C ASN A 92 17.52 6.77 0.64
N ARG A 93 16.67 6.78 -0.39
CA ARG A 93 15.69 7.84 -0.63
C ARG A 93 14.31 7.28 -0.43
N LEU A 94 13.58 7.85 0.52
CA LEU A 94 12.16 7.57 0.74
C LEU A 94 11.34 8.68 0.08
N LEU A 95 10.84 8.39 -1.11
CA LEU A 95 9.82 9.20 -1.76
C LEU A 95 8.46 8.88 -1.13
N ALA A 96 7.71 9.92 -0.78
CA ALA A 96 6.39 9.78 -0.17
C ALA A 96 5.42 10.81 -0.73
N HIS A 97 4.20 10.37 -1.03
CA HIS A 97 3.11 11.21 -1.53
C HIS A 97 1.74 10.66 -1.14
N SER A 98 0.74 11.52 -1.02
CA SER A 98 -0.60 11.15 -0.54
C SER A 98 -1.66 12.11 -1.09
N SER A 99 -2.93 11.71 -1.04
CA SER A 99 -4.06 12.64 -1.14
C SER A 99 -4.10 13.68 -0.01
N ASN A 100 -3.43 13.42 1.11
CA ASN A 100 -3.47 14.28 2.28
C ASN A 100 -2.43 15.42 2.18
N ALA A 101 -2.91 16.63 1.92
CA ALA A 101 -2.07 17.83 1.80
C ALA A 101 -1.24 18.13 3.06
N ALA A 102 -1.77 17.84 4.26
CA ALA A 102 -1.04 18.05 5.51
C ALA A 102 0.14 17.08 5.64
N PHE A 103 -0.06 15.81 5.24
CA PHE A 103 1.02 14.83 5.17
C PHE A 103 2.11 15.27 4.18
N ASN A 104 1.72 15.68 2.97
CA ASN A 104 2.68 16.15 1.94
C ASN A 104 3.47 17.37 2.44
N SER A 105 2.83 18.30 3.15
CA SER A 105 3.51 19.45 3.76
C SER A 105 4.57 19.03 4.79
N ILE A 106 4.31 17.98 5.58
CA ILE A 106 5.28 17.43 6.53
C ILE A 106 6.48 16.85 5.80
N ILE A 107 6.27 16.07 4.73
CA ILE A 107 7.36 15.49 3.93
C ILE A 107 8.21 16.59 3.30
N SER A 108 7.58 17.61 2.69
CA SER A 108 8.28 18.75 2.10
C SER A 108 9.10 19.55 3.11
N LYS A 109 8.65 19.66 4.36
CA LYS A 109 9.44 20.31 5.43
C LYS A 109 10.58 19.43 5.95
N LYS A 110 10.41 18.10 5.93
CA LYS A 110 11.40 17.12 6.38
C LYS A 110 12.44 16.77 5.32
N THR A 111 12.24 17.15 4.06
CA THR A 111 13.21 16.86 3.02
C THR A 111 14.58 17.44 3.35
N ASN A 112 15.58 16.58 3.26
CA ASN A 112 16.99 16.89 3.46
C ASN A 112 17.79 16.68 2.16
N SER A 113 17.13 16.56 1.01
CA SER A 113 17.76 16.22 -0.27
C SER A 113 18.94 17.13 -0.64
N GLY A 114 18.89 18.42 -0.29
CA GLY A 114 19.98 19.37 -0.55
C GLY A 114 21.08 19.43 0.52
N LYS A 115 20.99 18.63 1.60
CA LYS A 115 21.89 18.70 2.77
C LYS A 115 22.36 17.32 3.27
N ALA A 116 21.79 16.24 2.74
CA ALA A 116 22.05 14.89 3.21
C ALA A 116 23.50 14.47 2.94
N LYS A 117 24.10 13.78 3.89
CA LYS A 117 25.43 13.16 3.75
C LYS A 117 25.29 11.75 3.16
N VAL A 118 26.41 11.23 2.64
CA VAL A 118 26.49 9.85 2.17
C VAL A 118 26.04 8.89 3.29
N GLY A 119 25.09 8.02 2.97
CA GLY A 119 24.55 7.03 3.91
C GLY A 119 23.35 7.51 4.74
N GLU A 120 22.97 8.79 4.69
CA GLU A 120 21.75 9.28 5.36
C GLU A 120 20.49 8.96 4.54
N LEU A 121 19.40 8.67 5.25
CA LEU A 121 18.07 8.55 4.65
C LEU A 121 17.59 9.92 4.17
N ILE A 122 17.15 9.99 2.92
CA ILE A 122 16.64 11.21 2.29
C ILE A 122 15.13 11.12 2.14
N PHE A 123 14.39 12.08 2.72
CA PHE A 123 12.95 12.20 2.46
C PHE A 123 12.73 13.03 1.19
N VAL A 124 11.97 12.51 0.25
CA VAL A 124 11.68 13.17 -1.03
C VAL A 124 10.16 13.36 -1.17
N PRO A 125 9.68 14.59 -1.39
CA PRO A 125 8.28 14.80 -1.77
C PRO A 125 8.02 14.15 -3.13
N GLY A 126 7.02 13.29 -3.22
CA GLY A 126 6.57 12.72 -4.48
C GLY A 126 5.46 13.54 -5.14
N SER A 127 4.92 12.98 -6.22
CA SER A 127 3.84 13.55 -7.02
C SER A 127 2.79 12.52 -7.44
N ASP A 128 1.66 13.01 -7.94
CA ASP A 128 0.60 12.16 -8.53
C ASP A 128 1.14 11.39 -9.74
N ASP A 129 1.96 12.03 -10.58
CA ASP A 129 2.54 11.43 -11.78
C ASP A 129 3.47 10.25 -11.44
N GLU A 130 4.36 10.42 -10.45
CA GLU A 130 5.23 9.33 -9.98
C GLU A 130 4.43 8.18 -9.35
N THR A 131 3.38 8.52 -8.60
CA THR A 131 2.48 7.53 -8.00
C THR A 131 1.75 6.74 -9.08
N LEU A 132 1.18 7.42 -10.08
CA LEU A 132 0.51 6.81 -11.21
C LEU A 132 1.46 6.00 -12.09
N ALA A 133 2.69 6.48 -12.30
CA ALA A 133 3.71 5.76 -13.04
C ALA A 133 4.02 4.41 -12.38
N PHE A 134 4.21 4.39 -11.05
CA PHE A 134 4.39 3.16 -10.31
C PHE A 134 3.17 2.23 -10.46
N ILE A 135 1.96 2.72 -10.18
CA ILE A 135 0.74 1.89 -10.19
C ILE A 135 0.49 1.30 -11.58
N ASN A 136 0.58 2.12 -12.62
CA ASN A 136 0.30 1.67 -13.99
C ASN A 136 1.35 0.67 -14.46
N ARG A 137 2.63 0.90 -14.15
CA ARG A 137 3.71 -0.04 -14.44
C ARG A 137 3.48 -1.36 -13.71
N PHE A 138 3.19 -1.31 -12.42
CA PHE A 138 2.88 -2.50 -11.61
C PHE A 138 1.72 -3.31 -12.21
N ARG A 139 0.60 -2.65 -12.50
CA ARG A 139 -0.61 -3.29 -13.05
C ARG A 139 -0.38 -3.89 -14.43
N LYS A 140 0.42 -3.22 -15.27
CA LYS A 140 0.82 -3.76 -16.56
C LYS A 140 1.69 -5.00 -16.41
N ASP A 141 2.77 -4.87 -15.63
CA ASP A 141 3.82 -5.89 -15.51
C ASP A 141 3.32 -7.18 -14.83
N TYR A 142 2.51 -7.04 -13.78
CA TYR A 142 2.09 -8.18 -12.96
C TYR A 142 0.68 -8.66 -13.25
N TYR A 143 -0.23 -7.77 -13.67
CA TYR A 143 -1.64 -8.12 -13.89
C TYR A 143 -2.05 -8.06 -15.37
N GLY A 144 -1.17 -7.59 -16.28
CA GLY A 144 -1.51 -7.42 -17.69
C GLY A 144 -2.57 -6.35 -17.96
N ILE A 145 -2.77 -5.41 -17.03
CA ILE A 145 -3.79 -4.36 -17.15
C ILE A 145 -3.14 -3.07 -17.62
N GLU A 146 -3.50 -2.63 -18.84
CA GLU A 146 -2.98 -1.41 -19.44
C GLU A 146 -3.89 -0.18 -19.27
N VAL A 147 -5.13 -0.38 -18.81
CA VAL A 147 -6.06 0.71 -18.57
C VAL A 147 -5.51 1.63 -17.47
N PRO A 148 -5.32 2.94 -17.72
CA PRO A 148 -4.77 3.86 -16.73
C PRO A 148 -5.55 3.85 -15.43
N TYR A 149 -4.81 3.81 -14.31
CA TYR A 149 -5.38 3.90 -12.98
C TYR A 149 -5.87 5.32 -12.70
N SER A 150 -6.98 5.44 -11.98
CA SER A 150 -7.50 6.72 -11.52
C SER A 150 -7.45 6.79 -9.99
N LEU A 151 -6.69 7.76 -9.47
CA LEU A 151 -6.63 8.03 -8.03
C LEU A 151 -8.00 8.47 -7.49
N SER A 152 -8.81 9.16 -8.30
CA SER A 152 -10.13 9.68 -7.92
C SER A 152 -11.28 8.68 -8.06
N ALA A 153 -11.07 7.55 -8.74
CA ALA A 153 -12.10 6.50 -8.83
C ALA A 153 -12.36 5.84 -7.46
N GLY A 154 -13.59 5.43 -7.20
CA GLY A 154 -13.93 4.64 -6.00
C GLY A 154 -13.12 3.35 -5.90
N THR A 155 -12.97 2.82 -4.68
CA THR A 155 -12.27 1.55 -4.44
C THR A 155 -13.05 0.39 -5.05
N THR A 156 -12.37 -0.51 -5.74
CA THR A 156 -12.98 -1.66 -6.42
C THR A 156 -13.63 -2.69 -5.46
N GLY A 157 -13.24 -2.70 -4.18
CA GLY A 157 -13.79 -3.57 -3.15
C GLY A 157 -15.22 -3.24 -2.67
N ALA A 158 -15.73 -2.03 -2.92
CA ALA A 158 -17.05 -1.62 -2.44
C ALA A 158 -18.23 -2.12 -3.30
N LYS A 159 -17.99 -2.64 -4.51
CA LYS A 159 -19.07 -3.03 -5.44
C LYS A 159 -19.52 -4.50 -5.34
N LYS A 160 -18.93 -5.33 -4.48
CA LYS A 160 -19.24 -6.78 -4.43
C LYS A 160 -20.30 -7.21 -3.40
N LYS A 161 -21.03 -6.28 -2.78
CA LYS A 161 -22.02 -6.61 -1.71
C LYS A 161 -23.48 -6.21 -1.96
N GLU A 162 -23.85 -5.64 -3.11
CA GLU A 162 -25.24 -5.18 -3.35
C GLU A 162 -26.03 -5.89 -4.47
N GLU A 163 -25.50 -6.88 -5.18
CA GLU A 163 -26.28 -7.64 -6.17
C GLU A 163 -26.27 -9.15 -5.89
N GLU A 164 -27.03 -9.57 -4.88
CA GLU A 164 -27.70 -10.88 -4.89
C GLU A 164 -28.88 -10.89 -3.89
N LYS A 165 -29.94 -10.14 -4.23
CA LYS A 165 -31.31 -10.49 -3.85
C LYS A 165 -32.11 -10.60 -5.15
N LYS A 166 -32.10 -11.79 -5.75
CA LYS A 166 -33.20 -12.19 -6.62
C LYS A 166 -34.31 -12.68 -5.71
N GLU A 167 -35.40 -11.92 -5.67
CA GLU A 167 -36.69 -12.39 -5.15
C GLU A 167 -37.13 -13.57 -6.03
N ASP A 168 -37.20 -14.75 -5.41
CA ASP A 168 -37.81 -15.95 -5.93
C ASP A 168 -39.16 -16.09 -5.24
N ASP A 169 -40.16 -15.39 -5.77
CA ASP A 169 -41.55 -15.53 -5.34
C ASP A 169 -42.35 -16.14 -6.50
N GLY A 170 -42.12 -17.43 -6.72
CA GLY A 170 -43.09 -18.28 -7.40
C GLY A 170 -44.24 -18.61 -6.45
N PHE A 171 -45.45 -18.16 -6.80
CA PHE A 171 -46.71 -18.92 -6.72
C PHE A 171 -47.81 -18.22 -7.52
#